data_AF-A0AAU3LLW1-F1
#
_entry.id   AF-A0AAU3LLW1-F1
#
_cell.length_a   1.000
_cell.length_b   1.000
_cell.length_c   1.000
_cell.angle_alpha   90.00
_cell.angle_beta   90.00
_cell.angle_gamma   90.00
#
_symmetry.space_group_name_H-M   'P 1'
#
loop_
_entity.id
_entity.type
_entity.pdbx_description
1 polymer ?
#
loop_
_entity_poly.entity_id
_entity_poly.type
_entity_poly.pdbx_seq_one_letter_code
_entity_poly.pdbx_strand_id
1 'polypeptide(L)'
;MAGFTGPTGAYAREVPFGAGCRIAVKGSHVAATCHNSYVDSDRVALHIECARWWDIDMDSAPVEVGPARTVRLTGRCWKEIGSVRMTHERVG
;
A
#
# COMPACT_ATOMS: atom_id res chain seq x y z
N MET A 1 -13.78 48.81 19.35
CA MET A 1 -13.01 47.79 18.60
C MET A 1 -13.07 46.50 19.41
N ALA A 2 -13.84 45.50 18.98
CA ALA A 2 -13.90 44.20 19.64
C ALA A 2 -13.11 43.20 18.78
N GLY A 3 -12.06 42.61 19.36
CA GLY A 3 -11.23 41.61 18.69
C GLY A 3 -11.91 40.24 18.71
N PHE A 4 -11.79 39.50 17.60
CA PHE A 4 -12.16 38.10 17.51
C PHE A 4 -11.03 37.24 18.11
N THR A 5 -11.30 36.59 19.24
CA THR A 5 -10.43 35.53 19.78
C THR A 5 -10.90 34.19 19.22
N GLY A 6 -10.37 33.77 18.07
CA GLY A 6 -10.56 32.42 17.55
C GLY A 6 -9.70 31.41 18.33
N PRO A 7 -10.12 30.12 18.44
CA PRO A 7 -9.32 29.12 19.12
C PRO A 7 -8.03 28.84 18.33
N THR A 8 -6.88 28.95 18.98
CA THR A 8 -5.57 28.51 18.47
C THR A 8 -5.48 26.99 18.51
N GLY A 9 -6.18 26.33 17.59
CA GLY A 9 -5.97 24.92 17.28
C GLY A 9 -5.17 24.82 15.98
N ALA A 10 -3.85 24.66 16.07
CA ALA A 10 -3.07 24.25 14.90
C ALA A 10 -3.46 22.79 14.60
N TYR A 11 -4.37 22.57 13.66
CA TYR A 11 -4.57 21.25 13.08
C TYR A 11 -3.27 20.90 12.36
N ALA A 12 -2.49 19.97 12.91
CA ALA A 12 -1.40 19.37 12.18
C ALA A 12 -2.00 18.78 10.89
N ARG A 13 -1.70 19.40 9.75
CA ARG A 13 -2.15 18.89 8.46
C ARG A 13 -1.47 17.53 8.29
N GLU A 14 -2.25 16.46 8.24
CA GLU A 14 -1.72 15.13 7.96
C GLU A 14 -0.88 15.22 6.67
N VAL A 15 0.41 14.92 6.79
CA VAL A 15 1.30 14.86 5.64
C VAL A 15 0.87 13.65 4.82
N PRO A 16 0.55 13.83 3.52
CA PRO A 16 0.14 12.72 2.67
C PRO A 16 1.20 11.61 2.69
N PHE A 17 0.76 10.36 2.70
CA PHE A 17 1.61 9.18 2.86
C PHE A 17 1.07 8.02 2.02
N GLY A 18 1.95 7.07 1.72
CA GLY A 18 1.65 5.83 1.02
C GLY A 18 2.15 5.85 -0.42
N ALA A 19 2.96 4.85 -0.78
CA ALA A 19 3.38 4.63 -2.15
C ALA A 19 2.15 4.42 -3.07
N GLY A 20 2.18 5.02 -4.26
CA GLY A 20 1.16 4.76 -5.28
C GLY A 20 1.39 3.37 -5.89
N CYS A 21 0.48 2.43 -5.66
CA CYS A 21 0.57 1.06 -6.18
C CYS A 21 -0.40 0.82 -7.35
N ARG A 22 0.14 0.26 -8.45
CA ARG A 22 -0.65 -0.28 -9.56
C ARG A 22 -0.58 -1.79 -9.57
N ILE A 23 -1.74 -2.44 -9.56
CA ILE A 23 -1.88 -3.90 -9.54
C ILE A 23 -2.32 -4.39 -10.93
N ALA A 24 -1.70 -5.45 -11.42
CA ALA A 24 -2.11 -6.14 -12.64
C ALA A 24 -2.23 -7.64 -12.36
N VAL A 25 -3.41 -8.20 -12.66
CA VAL A 25 -3.71 -9.63 -12.52
C VAL A 25 -3.81 -10.27 -13.90
N LYS A 26 -3.15 -11.43 -14.09
CA LYS A 26 -3.24 -12.24 -15.30
C LYS A 26 -3.41 -13.71 -14.91
N GLY A 27 -4.64 -14.20 -14.99
CA GLY A 27 -5.00 -15.56 -14.56
C GLY A 27 -4.68 -15.76 -13.08
N SER A 28 -3.81 -16.73 -12.78
CA SER A 28 -3.34 -17.02 -11.43
C SER A 28 -2.21 -16.14 -10.90
N HIS A 29 -1.71 -15.18 -11.68
CA HIS A 29 -0.54 -14.37 -11.33
C HIS A 29 -0.90 -12.91 -11.11
N VAL A 30 -0.21 -12.27 -10.17
CA VAL A 30 -0.30 -10.82 -9.94
C VAL A 30 1.08 -10.19 -9.95
N ALA A 31 1.15 -8.96 -10.46
CA ALA A 31 2.27 -8.06 -10.27
C ALA A 31 1.76 -6.70 -9.78
N ALA A 32 2.32 -6.23 -8.67
CA ALA A 32 2.10 -4.89 -8.14
C ALA A 32 3.37 -4.06 -8.33
N THR A 33 3.24 -2.86 -8.89
CA THR A 33 4.34 -1.88 -8.99
C THR A 33 3.99 -0.69 -8.13
N CYS A 34 4.82 -0.40 -7.13
CA CYS A 34 4.60 0.67 -6.17
C CYS A 34 5.71 1.71 -6.28
N HIS A 35 5.33 2.97 -6.38
CA HIS A 35 6.27 4.10 -6.41
C HIS A 35 5.99 5.06 -5.24
N ASN A 36 7.01 5.38 -4.47
CA ASN A 36 6.90 6.32 -3.35
C ASN A 36 7.32 7.72 -3.78
N SER A 37 6.34 8.62 -3.90
CA SER A 37 6.56 10.04 -4.22
C SER A 37 6.83 10.93 -3.00
N TYR A 38 6.91 10.34 -1.80
CA TYR A 38 7.06 11.05 -0.54
C TYR A 38 8.48 10.93 0.03
N VAL A 39 8.79 11.81 0.98
CA VAL A 39 10.10 11.90 1.64
C VAL A 39 10.33 10.84 2.71
N ASP A 40 9.24 10.27 3.25
CA ASP A 40 9.29 9.20 4.24
C ASP A 40 9.17 7.84 3.55
N SER A 41 9.81 6.82 4.11
CA SER A 41 9.65 5.44 3.65
C SER A 41 8.26 4.89 3.96
N ASP A 42 7.77 4.05 3.05
CA ASP A 42 6.54 3.27 3.22
C ASP A 42 6.87 1.78 3.10
N ARG A 43 6.33 0.95 4.00
CA ARG A 43 6.41 -0.52 3.87
C ARG A 43 5.11 -1.03 3.27
N VAL A 44 5.24 -1.69 2.13
CA VAL A 44 4.10 -2.26 1.42
C VAL A 44 4.11 -3.79 1.48
N ALA A 45 2.94 -4.38 1.68
CA ALA A 45 2.75 -5.82 1.58
C ALA A 45 1.62 -6.16 0.61
N LEU A 46 1.84 -7.21 -0.18
CA LEU A 46 0.90 -7.74 -1.15
C LEU A 46 0.12 -8.89 -0.52
N HIS A 47 -1.20 -8.78 -0.54
CA HIS A 47 -2.14 -9.79 -0.06
C HIS A 47 -2.99 -10.29 -1.23
N ILE A 48 -3.11 -11.60 -1.36
CA ILE A 48 -3.83 -12.26 -2.45
C ILE A 48 -4.85 -13.20 -1.84
N GLU A 49 -6.14 -12.94 -2.04
CA GLU A 49 -7.18 -13.92 -1.79
C GLU A 49 -7.33 -14.82 -3.02
N CYS A 50 -7.17 -16.12 -2.83
CA CYS A 50 -7.35 -17.10 -3.88
C CYS A 50 -8.82 -17.48 -4.03
N ALA A 51 -9.27 -17.71 -5.27
CA ALA A 51 -10.70 -17.87 -5.56
C ALA A 51 -11.29 -19.20 -5.07
N ARG A 52 -10.45 -20.17 -4.68
CA ARG A 52 -10.86 -21.52 -4.32
C ARG A 52 -10.45 -21.80 -2.88
N TRP A 53 -11.34 -22.36 -2.08
CA TRP A 53 -11.09 -22.62 -0.65
C TRP A 53 -9.89 -23.55 -0.37
N TRP A 54 -9.51 -24.39 -1.34
CA TRP A 54 -8.36 -25.29 -1.24
C TRP A 54 -7.05 -24.64 -1.70
N ASP A 55 -7.11 -23.45 -2.28
CA ASP A 55 -5.97 -22.66 -2.71
C ASP A 55 -5.76 -21.58 -1.64
N ILE A 56 -4.74 -21.74 -0.81
CA ILE A 56 -4.54 -20.91 0.38
C ILE A 56 -4.12 -19.50 -0.03
N ASP A 57 -4.70 -18.50 0.62
CA ASP A 57 -4.36 -17.09 0.44
C ASP A 57 -2.87 -16.83 0.68
N MET A 58 -2.33 -15.86 -0.04
CA MET A 58 -0.90 -15.60 -0.07
C MET A 58 -0.59 -14.17 0.35
N ASP A 59 0.26 -14.04 1.35
CA ASP A 59 0.79 -12.78 1.84
C ASP A 59 2.29 -12.69 1.57
N SER A 60 2.74 -11.55 1.05
CA SER A 60 4.17 -11.26 0.94
C SER A 60 4.72 -10.76 2.27
N ALA A 61 6.02 -10.94 2.49
CA ALA A 61 6.72 -10.14 3.48
C ALA A 61 6.59 -8.64 3.13
N PRO A 62 6.51 -7.73 4.13
CA PRO A 62 6.56 -6.30 3.87
C PRO A 62 7.87 -5.89 3.19
N VAL A 63 7.78 -5.01 2.21
CA VAL A 63 8.93 -4.47 1.46
C VAL A 63 8.96 -2.96 1.62
N GLU A 64 10.11 -2.42 2.01
CA GLU A 64 10.32 -0.99 2.11
C GLU A 64 10.42 -0.34 0.72
N VAL A 65 9.68 0.74 0.54
CA VAL A 65 9.70 1.65 -0.61
C VAL A 65 10.24 2.99 -0.12
N GLY A 66 11.55 3.17 -0.22
CA GLY A 66 12.20 4.42 0.16
C GLY A 66 11.82 5.61 -0.74
N PRO A 67 12.30 6.83 -0.43
CA PRO A 67 11.92 8.05 -1.13
C PRO A 67 12.30 8.02 -2.61
N ALA A 68 11.36 8.40 -3.48
CA ALA A 68 11.51 8.36 -4.94
C ALA A 68 11.92 6.98 -5.50
N ARG A 69 11.61 5.89 -4.78
CA ARG A 69 11.90 4.51 -5.23
C ARG A 69 10.67 3.84 -5.80
N THR A 70 10.94 2.86 -6.67
CA THR A 70 9.94 1.95 -7.22
C THR A 70 10.31 0.53 -6.83
N VAL A 71 9.33 -0.23 -6.36
CA VAL A 71 9.46 -1.67 -6.10
C VAL A 71 8.42 -2.44 -6.92
N ARG A 72 8.71 -3.72 -7.13
CA ARG A 72 7.77 -4.65 -7.76
C ARG A 72 7.58 -5.87 -6.88
N LEU A 73 6.33 -6.13 -6.51
CA LEU A 73 5.92 -7.33 -5.80
C LEU A 73 5.18 -8.25 -6.77
N THR A 74 5.37 -9.55 -6.62
CA THR A 74 4.71 -10.57 -7.43
C THR A 74 4.24 -11.70 -6.55
N GLY A 75 3.12 -12.31 -6.93
CA GLY A 75 2.62 -13.50 -6.28
C GLY A 75 1.69 -14.26 -7.21
N ARG A 76 1.21 -15.40 -6.74
CA ARG A 76 0.31 -16.26 -7.50
C ARG A 76 -0.53 -17.14 -6.58
N CYS A 77 -1.70 -17.50 -7.06
CA CYS A 77 -2.47 -18.63 -6.56
C CYS A 77 -2.13 -19.88 -7.38
N TRP A 78 -2.55 -21.07 -6.93
CA TRP A 78 -2.46 -22.25 -7.76
C TRP A 78 -3.38 -22.19 -8.98
N LYS A 79 -4.64 -21.79 -8.80
CA LYS A 79 -5.68 -21.82 -9.85
C LYS A 79 -6.06 -20.42 -10.35
N GLU A 80 -6.74 -19.63 -9.55
CA GLU A 80 -7.37 -18.35 -9.93
C GLU A 80 -7.26 -17.39 -8.75
N ILE A 81 -6.92 -16.13 -9.02
CA ILE A 81 -6.94 -15.07 -8.01
C ILE A 81 -8.39 -14.58 -7.86
N GLY A 82 -8.86 -14.45 -6.62
CA GLY A 82 -10.17 -13.87 -6.29
C GLY A 82 -10.07 -12.37 -6.08
N SER A 83 -9.18 -11.93 -5.19
CA SER A 83 -8.97 -10.51 -4.88
C SER A 83 -7.50 -10.21 -4.56
N VAL A 84 -7.11 -8.94 -4.66
CA VAL A 84 -5.75 -8.48 -4.32
C VAL A 84 -5.84 -7.18 -3.55
N ARG A 85 -5.07 -7.07 -2.47
CA ARG A 85 -4.95 -5.85 -1.66
C ARG A 85 -3.48 -5.51 -1.42
N MET A 86 -3.19 -4.22 -1.36
CA MET A 86 -1.95 -3.69 -0.80
C MET A 86 -2.22 -3.12 0.59
N THR A 87 -1.32 -3.37 1.53
CA THR A 87 -1.26 -2.61 2.79
C THR A 87 -0.03 -1.71 2.81
N HIS A 88 -0.11 -0.67 3.63
CA HIS A 88 0.90 0.37 3.77
C HIS A 88 1.18 0.60 5.26
N GLU A 89 2.44 0.77 5.61
CA GLU A 89 2.89 0.98 6.99
C GLU A 89 3.99 2.05 7.00
N ARG A 90 3.82 3.08 7.84
CA ARG A 90 4.86 4.08 8.06
C ARG A 90 6.05 3.43 8.74
N VAL A 91 7.24 3.62 8.17
CA VAL A 91 8.47 3.28 8.87
C VAL A 91 8.74 4.39 9.88
N GLY A 92 8.62 4.09 11.17
CA GLY A 92 8.85 5.03 12.27
C GLY A 92 10.30 5.44 12.44
#